data_AF-T1C1T0-F1
#
_entry.id   AF-T1C1T0-F1
#
_cell.length_a   1.000
_cell.length_b   1.000
_cell.length_c   1.000
_cell.angle_alpha   90.00
_cell.angle_beta   90.00
_cell.angle_gamma   90.00
#
_symmetry.space_group_name_H-M   'P 1'
#
loop_
_entity.id
_entity.type
_entity.pdbx_description
1 polymer ?
#
loop_
_entity_poly.entity_id
_entity_poly.type
_entity_poly.pdbx_seq_one_letter_code
_entity_poly.pdbx_strand_id
1 'polypeptide(L)'
;MDIRLQDATRVTLTWFGDVRDITAKLKIGRAVAVQGELRVFNGRWFMSSPARIEHRWQGRCRPRYPSMNKVMAADTLRDRVVSLLRTHLDEAAARIVGMFEDLATEAEILEAIDAPVGTESVQRLLVRAHCPHDPLTGERAIAAMERVAAMI
;
A
#
# COMPACT_ATOMS: atom_id res chain seq x y z
N MET A 1 -16.59 -16.93 -11.37
CA MET A 1 -17.53 -15.80 -11.47
C MET A 1 -17.06 -14.91 -12.60
N ASP A 2 -17.94 -14.47 -13.50
CA ASP A 2 -17.54 -13.64 -14.62
C ASP A 2 -17.79 -12.17 -14.34
N ILE A 3 -16.83 -11.31 -14.68
CA ILE A 3 -17.01 -9.87 -14.75
C ILE A 3 -16.94 -9.41 -16.20
N ARG A 4 -17.67 -8.35 -16.50
CA ARG A 4 -17.60 -7.66 -17.79
C ARG A 4 -16.90 -6.33 -17.59
N LEU A 5 -15.81 -6.11 -18.32
CA LEU A 5 -15.10 -4.84 -18.37
C LEU A 5 -15.92 -3.81 -19.20
N GLN A 6 -15.51 -2.53 -19.15
CA GLN A 6 -16.23 -1.45 -19.85
C GLN A 6 -16.23 -1.62 -21.37
N ASP A 7 -15.19 -2.23 -21.93
CA ASP A 7 -15.03 -2.58 -23.35
C ASP A 7 -15.79 -3.86 -23.75
N ALA A 8 -16.67 -4.38 -22.87
CA ALA A 8 -17.39 -5.64 -23.00
C ALA A 8 -16.54 -6.93 -22.93
N THR A 9 -15.22 -6.82 -22.71
CA THR A 9 -14.36 -7.99 -22.47
C THR A 9 -14.84 -8.76 -21.26
N ARG A 10 -14.93 -10.09 -21.39
CA ARG A 10 -15.29 -10.99 -20.29
C ARG A 10 -14.04 -11.57 -19.65
N VAL A 11 -13.97 -11.46 -18.32
CA VAL A 11 -12.88 -12.01 -17.52
C VAL A 11 -13.48 -12.91 -16.44
N THR A 12 -13.02 -14.16 -16.38
CA THR A 12 -13.44 -15.12 -15.36
C THR A 12 -12.54 -14.98 -14.12
N LEU A 13 -13.15 -14.71 -12.97
CA LEU A 13 -12.50 -14.64 -11.67
C LEU A 13 -12.77 -15.92 -10.89
N THR A 14 -11.70 -16.49 -10.32
CA THR A 14 -11.77 -17.66 -9.45
C THR A 14 -11.34 -17.27 -8.05
N TRP A 15 -12.29 -17.29 -7.11
CA TRP A 15 -12.04 -17.06 -5.69
C TRP A 15 -11.95 -18.41 -4.98
N PHE A 16 -10.96 -18.57 -4.10
CA PHE A 16 -10.74 -19.80 -3.32
C PHE A 16 -10.95 -19.54 -1.83
N GLY A 17 -11.39 -20.56 -1.08
CA GLY A 17 -11.65 -20.48 0.36
C GLY A 17 -13.07 -20.04 0.71
N ASP A 18 -13.24 -19.31 1.83
CA ASP A 18 -14.54 -18.77 2.23
C ASP A 18 -14.92 -17.56 1.37
N VAL A 19 -15.88 -17.77 0.46
CA VAL A 19 -16.32 -16.76 -0.50
C VAL A 19 -17.61 -16.04 -0.09
N ARG A 20 -18.16 -16.30 1.11
CA ARG A 20 -19.46 -15.71 1.53
C ARG A 20 -19.40 -14.19 1.55
N ASP A 21 -18.34 -13.67 2.15
CA ASP A 21 -18.08 -12.24 2.29
C ASP A 21 -17.97 -11.53 0.94
N ILE A 22 -17.19 -12.11 0.02
CA ILE A 22 -16.97 -11.52 -1.29
C ILE A 22 -18.23 -11.61 -2.15
N THR A 23 -18.95 -12.74 -2.10
CA THR A 23 -20.21 -12.92 -2.83
C THR A 23 -21.28 -11.93 -2.37
N ALA A 24 -21.39 -11.68 -1.06
CA ALA A 24 -22.32 -10.67 -0.53
C ALA A 24 -21.98 -9.24 -1.00
N LYS A 25 -20.70 -8.96 -1.23
CA LYS A 25 -20.17 -7.67 -1.66
C LYS A 25 -20.28 -7.46 -3.19
N LEU A 26 -20.38 -8.53 -3.96
CA LEU A 26 -20.45 -8.53 -5.43
C LEU A 26 -21.90 -8.65 -5.88
N LYS A 27 -22.50 -7.52 -6.26
CA LYS A 27 -23.89 -7.48 -6.76
C LYS A 27 -23.92 -7.29 -8.27
N ILE A 28 -24.79 -8.03 -8.95
CA ILE A 28 -25.02 -7.91 -10.39
C ILE A 28 -25.41 -6.45 -10.71
N GLY A 29 -24.86 -5.91 -11.80
CA GLY A 29 -25.11 -4.53 -12.24
C GLY A 29 -24.32 -3.46 -11.49
N ARG A 30 -23.57 -3.81 -10.44
CA ARG A 30 -22.70 -2.85 -9.73
C ARG A 30 -21.28 -2.90 -10.26
N ALA A 31 -20.69 -1.73 -10.52
CA ALA A 31 -19.26 -1.62 -10.79
C ALA A 31 -18.44 -2.04 -9.56
N VAL A 32 -17.38 -2.81 -9.80
CA VAL A 32 -16.46 -3.31 -8.78
C VAL A 32 -15.02 -3.13 -9.26
N ALA A 33 -14.12 -2.79 -8.35
CA ALA A 33 -12.70 -2.75 -8.62
C ALA A 33 -12.05 -4.02 -8.03
N VAL A 34 -11.26 -4.70 -8.87
CA VAL A 34 -10.55 -5.92 -8.52
C VAL A 34 -9.11 -5.79 -9.00
N GLN A 35 -8.18 -6.40 -8.26
CA GLN A 35 -6.80 -6.60 -8.67
C GLN A 35 -6.51 -8.09 -8.73
N GLY A 36 -5.54 -8.49 -9.55
CA GLY A 36 -5.11 -9.87 -9.68
C GLY A 36 -4.19 -10.03 -10.88
N GLU A 37 -3.77 -11.26 -11.12
CA GLU A 37 -2.95 -11.58 -12.29
C GLU A 37 -3.84 -12.01 -13.44
N LEU A 38 -3.75 -11.32 -14.57
CA LEU A 38 -4.50 -11.67 -15.77
C LEU A 38 -3.75 -12.77 -16.54
N ARG A 39 -4.46 -13.84 -16.91
CA ARG A 39 -3.94 -15.00 -17.62
C ARG A 39 -4.89 -15.42 -18.75
N VAL A 40 -4.36 -15.93 -19.85
CA VAL A 40 -5.16 -16.56 -20.91
C VAL A 40 -5.08 -18.08 -20.77
N PHE A 41 -6.24 -18.74 -20.78
CA PHE A 41 -6.31 -20.19 -20.82
C PHE A 41 -7.44 -20.62 -21.76
N ASN A 42 -7.16 -21.53 -22.70
CA ASN A 42 -8.12 -22.00 -23.69
C ASN A 42 -8.91 -20.86 -24.39
N GLY A 43 -8.20 -19.80 -24.81
CA GLY A 43 -8.80 -18.65 -25.49
C GLY A 43 -9.68 -17.74 -24.62
N ARG A 44 -9.71 -17.93 -23.30
CA ARG A 44 -10.49 -17.10 -22.36
C ARG A 44 -9.57 -16.39 -21.37
N TRP A 45 -9.96 -15.18 -20.99
CA TRP A 45 -9.29 -14.41 -19.96
C TRP A 45 -9.72 -14.86 -18.56
N PHE A 46 -8.73 -15.11 -17.72
CA PHE A 46 -8.88 -15.45 -16.32
C PHE A 46 -8.10 -14.47 -15.45
N MET A 47 -8.62 -14.17 -14.27
CA MET A 47 -7.88 -13.47 -13.23
C MET A 47 -7.59 -14.43 -12.09
N SER A 48 -6.30 -14.77 -11.90
CA SER A 48 -5.84 -15.56 -10.77
C SER A 48 -5.61 -14.68 -9.54
N SER A 49 -5.87 -15.27 -8.36
CA SER A 49 -5.78 -14.60 -7.05
C SER A 49 -6.47 -13.24 -7.00
N PRO A 50 -7.75 -13.15 -7.44
CA PRO A 50 -8.45 -11.88 -7.43
C PRO A 50 -8.59 -11.37 -5.99
N ALA A 51 -8.43 -10.07 -5.81
CA ALA A 51 -8.68 -9.37 -4.57
C ALA A 51 -9.50 -8.10 -4.86
N ARG A 52 -10.51 -7.84 -4.04
CA ARG A 52 -11.34 -6.65 -4.22
C ARG A 52 -10.57 -5.42 -3.74
N ILE A 53 -10.66 -4.35 -4.52
CA ILE A 53 -10.14 -3.04 -4.14
C ILE A 53 -11.27 -2.22 -3.53
N GLU A 54 -11.04 -1.72 -2.32
CA GLU A 54 -11.92 -0.76 -1.66
C GLU A 54 -11.93 0.56 -2.42
N HIS A 55 -13.07 1.26 -2.39
CA HIS A 55 -13.25 2.50 -3.14
C HIS A 55 -12.17 3.55 -2.84
N ARG A 56 -11.76 3.70 -1.57
CA ARG A 56 -10.74 4.67 -1.14
C ARG A 56 -9.34 4.44 -1.75
N TRP A 57 -9.08 3.25 -2.28
CA TRP A 57 -7.78 2.86 -2.85
C TRP A 57 -7.80 2.80 -4.39
N GLN A 58 -8.94 3.05 -5.03
CA GLN A 58 -9.03 3.05 -6.49
C GLN A 58 -8.19 4.20 -7.07
N GLY A 59 -7.29 3.88 -8.00
CA GLY A 59 -6.37 4.85 -8.62
C GLY A 59 -5.31 5.41 -7.67
N ARG A 60 -5.07 4.79 -6.51
CA ARG A 60 -4.07 5.22 -5.53
C ARG A 60 -3.07 4.12 -5.24
N CYS A 61 -1.87 4.50 -4.85
CA CYS A 61 -0.90 3.54 -4.32
C CYS A 61 -1.40 2.99 -2.98
N ARG A 62 -1.56 1.68 -2.90
CA ARG A 62 -2.05 0.98 -1.70
C ARG A 62 -0.85 0.34 -0.98
N PRO A 63 -0.49 0.77 0.24
CA PRO A 63 0.65 0.20 0.95
C PRO A 63 0.46 -1.30 1.22
N ARG A 64 1.53 -2.06 1.00
CA ARG A 64 1.58 -3.50 1.20
C ARG A 64 2.52 -3.80 2.37
N TYR A 65 1.93 -4.15 3.51
CA TYR A 65 2.69 -4.60 4.67
C TYR A 65 2.86 -6.12 4.62
N PRO A 66 4.03 -6.64 5.02
CA PRO A 66 4.19 -8.07 5.22
C PRO A 66 3.19 -8.53 6.29
N SER A 67 2.41 -9.58 5.99
CA SER A 67 1.47 -10.11 6.97
C SER A 67 2.25 -10.73 8.13
N MET A 68 1.90 -10.36 9.36
CA MET A 68 2.32 -11.14 10.53
C MET A 68 1.51 -12.44 10.55
N ASN A 69 2.13 -13.50 10.04
CA ASN A 69 1.55 -14.84 9.84
C ASN A 69 0.56 -15.22 10.95
N LYS A 70 -0.68 -15.54 10.56
CA LYS A 70 -1.78 -16.05 11.41
C LYS A 70 -2.34 -15.10 12.49
N VAL A 71 -1.79 -13.90 12.68
CA VAL A 71 -2.28 -12.95 13.71
C VAL A 71 -3.19 -11.88 13.11
N MET A 72 -2.85 -11.37 11.92
CA MET A 72 -3.58 -10.25 11.33
C MET A 72 -3.56 -10.30 9.80
N ALA A 73 -4.72 -10.10 9.18
CA ALA A 73 -4.81 -9.94 7.74
C ALA A 73 -4.09 -8.64 7.31
N ALA A 74 -3.46 -8.67 6.14
CA ALA A 74 -2.70 -7.52 5.62
C ALA A 74 -3.56 -6.24 5.46
N ASP A 75 -4.86 -6.39 5.19
CA ASP A 75 -5.78 -5.27 5.09
C ASP A 75 -6.07 -4.64 6.47
N THR A 76 -6.26 -5.46 7.50
CA THR A 76 -6.41 -4.99 8.89
C THR A 76 -5.15 -4.30 9.40
N LEU A 77 -3.97 -4.87 9.08
CA LEU A 77 -2.70 -4.26 9.43
C LEU A 77 -2.53 -2.90 8.75
N ARG A 78 -2.88 -2.81 7.47
CA ARG A 78 -2.85 -1.54 6.73
C ARG A 78 -3.69 -0.47 7.40
N ASP A 79 -4.94 -0.80 7.71
CA ASP A 79 -5.87 0.16 8.31
C ASP A 79 -5.36 0.66 9.65
N ARG A 80 -4.79 -0.24 10.45
CA ARG A 80 -4.19 0.11 11.73
C ARG A 80 -2.96 1.00 11.55
N VAL A 81 -2.01 0.64 10.68
CA VAL A 81 -0.80 1.44 10.44
C VAL A 81 -1.15 2.82 9.91
N VAL A 82 -2.02 2.92 8.89
CA VAL A 82 -2.42 4.21 8.31
C VAL A 82 -3.17 5.07 9.34
N SER A 83 -4.02 4.46 10.18
CA SER A 83 -4.71 5.19 11.25
C SER A 83 -3.75 5.67 12.34
N LEU A 84 -2.83 4.82 12.80
CA LEU A 84 -1.86 5.17 13.83
C LEU A 84 -0.87 6.22 13.33
N LEU A 85 -0.42 6.10 12.08
CA LEU A 85 0.44 7.08 11.45
C LEU A 85 -0.23 8.45 11.47
N ARG A 86 -1.53 8.55 11.16
CA ARG A 86 -2.25 9.83 11.22
C ARG A 86 -2.27 10.46 12.62
N THR A 87 -2.37 9.65 13.67
CA THR A 87 -2.47 10.14 15.05
C THR A 87 -1.12 10.42 15.69
N HIS A 88 -0.08 9.65 15.33
CA HIS A 88 1.24 9.67 15.96
C HIS A 88 2.34 10.15 15.03
N LEU A 89 1.98 10.84 13.93
CA LEU A 89 2.95 11.25 12.90
C LEU A 89 4.08 12.11 13.49
N ASP A 90 3.70 13.11 14.29
CA ASP A 90 4.64 14.09 14.84
C ASP A 90 5.53 13.43 15.91
N GLU A 91 4.94 12.60 16.76
CA GLU A 91 5.67 11.81 17.76
C GLU A 91 6.67 10.84 17.11
N ALA A 92 6.26 10.16 16.04
CA ALA A 92 7.12 9.25 15.29
C ALA A 92 8.28 9.99 14.61
N ALA A 93 8.01 11.13 13.96
CA ALA A 93 9.04 11.93 13.32
C ALA A 93 10.04 12.50 14.35
N ALA A 94 9.54 13.07 15.45
CA ALA A 94 10.39 13.59 16.53
C ALA A 94 11.26 12.49 17.16
N ARG A 95 10.71 11.28 17.31
CA ARG A 95 11.47 10.13 17.82
C ARG A 95 12.59 9.70 16.89
N ILE A 96 12.36 9.70 15.57
CA ILE A 96 13.41 9.40 14.59
C ILE A 96 14.50 10.47 14.64
N VAL A 97 14.14 11.75 14.61
CA VAL A 97 15.11 12.85 14.69
C VAL A 97 15.90 12.80 16.01
N GLY A 98 15.22 12.52 17.13
CA GLY A 98 15.84 12.39 18.44
C GLY A 98 16.84 11.23 18.57
N MET A 99 16.80 10.22 17.69
CA MET A 99 17.83 9.18 17.65
C MET A 99 19.19 9.71 17.15
N PHE A 100 19.22 10.91 16.59
CA PHE A 100 20.40 11.55 16.01
C PHE A 100 20.71 12.93 16.62
N GLU A 101 20.08 13.28 17.76
CA GLU A 101 20.07 14.65 18.33
C GLU A 101 21.47 15.27 18.52
N ASP A 102 22.50 14.44 18.76
CA ASP A 102 23.89 14.87 18.92
C ASP A 102 24.79 14.63 17.68
N LEU A 103 24.26 14.01 16.63
CA LEU A 103 25.03 13.57 15.46
C LEU A 103 24.74 14.40 14.22
N ALA A 104 23.48 14.78 14.00
CA ALA A 104 23.04 15.45 12.79
C ALA A 104 21.74 16.21 13.01
N THR A 105 21.60 17.34 12.33
CA THR A 105 20.33 18.04 12.17
C THR A 105 19.37 17.25 11.27
N GLU A 106 18.07 17.52 11.34
CA GLU A 106 17.08 16.86 10.47
C GLU A 106 17.41 16.99 8.97
N ALA A 107 17.90 18.15 8.56
CA ALA A 107 18.33 18.38 7.17
C ALA A 107 19.49 17.49 6.76
N GLU A 108 20.52 17.35 7.62
CA GLU A 108 21.67 16.48 7.38
C GLU A 108 21.27 15.00 7.34
N ILE A 109 20.31 14.58 8.19
CA ILE A 109 19.75 13.22 8.15
C ILE A 109 19.09 12.97 6.79
N LEU A 110 18.20 13.88 6.36
CA LEU A 110 17.48 13.76 5.08
C LEU A 110 18.43 13.74 3.88
N GLU A 111 19.52 14.51 3.93
CA GLU A 111 20.57 14.49 2.90
C GLU A 111 21.33 13.15 2.92
N ALA A 112 21.75 12.67 4.10
CA ALA A 112 22.52 11.44 4.24
C ALA A 112 21.76 10.19 3.76
N ILE A 113 20.43 10.18 3.92
CA ILE A 113 19.57 9.09 3.44
C ILE A 113 19.09 9.29 2.00
N ASP A 114 19.55 10.33 1.29
CA ASP A 114 19.13 10.65 -0.07
C ASP A 114 17.59 10.68 -0.19
N ALA A 115 16.97 11.49 0.68
CA ALA A 115 15.52 11.64 0.75
C ALA A 115 14.98 12.26 -0.56
N PRO A 116 13.86 11.74 -1.10
CA PRO A 116 13.31 12.23 -2.36
C PRO A 116 12.83 13.69 -2.28
N VAL A 117 12.88 14.39 -3.42
CA VAL A 117 12.31 15.74 -3.54
C VAL A 117 10.85 15.76 -3.10
N GLY A 118 10.44 16.77 -2.31
CA GLY A 118 9.10 16.86 -1.73
C GLY A 118 8.96 16.18 -0.37
N THR A 119 10.06 15.73 0.25
CA THR A 119 10.11 15.25 1.64
C THR A 119 11.11 16.06 2.47
N GLU A 120 10.84 17.36 2.64
CA GLU A 120 11.68 18.32 3.37
C GLU A 120 11.61 18.15 4.90
N SER A 121 10.95 17.10 5.38
CA SER A 121 10.91 16.71 6.79
C SER A 121 10.75 15.20 6.88
N VAL A 122 11.22 14.60 7.98
CA VAL A 122 11.01 13.18 8.32
C VAL A 122 9.51 12.87 8.36
N GLN A 123 8.70 13.82 8.82
CA GLN A 123 7.24 13.74 8.80
C GLN A 123 6.70 13.50 7.38
N ARG A 124 7.15 14.30 6.40
CA ARG A 124 6.75 14.14 4.98
C ARG A 124 7.29 12.84 4.39
N LEU A 125 8.51 12.46 4.77
CA LEU A 125 9.12 11.19 4.34
C LEU A 125 8.29 9.98 4.78
N LEU A 126 7.89 9.93 6.06
CA LEU A 126 7.02 8.89 6.61
C LEU A 126 5.70 8.80 5.84
N VAL A 127 5.04 9.94 5.62
CA VAL A 127 3.78 9.96 4.84
C VAL A 127 4.02 9.46 3.42
N ARG A 128 5.12 9.87 2.78
CA ARG A 128 5.43 9.46 1.40
C ARG A 128 5.71 7.96 1.31
N ALA A 129 6.41 7.37 2.26
CA ALA A 129 6.71 5.94 2.29
C ALA A 129 5.44 5.09 2.46
N HIS A 130 4.48 5.55 3.26
CA HIS A 130 3.24 4.82 3.53
C HIS A 130 2.11 5.11 2.55
N CYS A 131 1.97 6.36 2.09
CA CYS A 131 0.85 6.85 1.29
C CYS A 131 1.35 7.68 0.09
N PRO A 132 2.11 7.08 -0.85
CA PRO A 132 2.63 7.81 -2.00
C PRO A 132 1.53 8.13 -3.03
N HIS A 133 1.76 9.19 -3.80
CA HIS A 133 0.88 9.59 -4.90
C HIS A 133 1.12 8.72 -6.14
N ASP A 134 2.34 8.24 -6.33
CA ASP A 134 2.77 7.40 -7.44
C ASP A 134 3.79 6.34 -6.96
N PRO A 135 3.93 5.20 -7.66
CA PRO A 135 4.80 4.11 -7.21
C PRO A 135 6.26 4.51 -7.05
N LEU A 136 6.79 5.29 -8.00
CA LEU A 136 8.21 5.65 -8.04
C LEU A 136 8.62 6.51 -6.84
N THR A 137 7.80 7.51 -6.48
CA THR A 137 8.08 8.32 -5.29
C THR A 137 7.92 7.51 -4.01
N GLY A 138 7.02 6.53 -3.98
CA GLY A 138 6.87 5.59 -2.87
C GLY A 138 8.10 4.72 -2.65
N GLU A 139 8.60 4.10 -3.72
CA GLU A 139 9.80 3.25 -3.68
C GLU A 139 11.03 4.01 -3.18
N ARG A 140 11.23 5.24 -3.66
CA ARG A 140 12.33 6.10 -3.20
C ARG A 140 12.20 6.47 -1.72
N ALA A 141 11.00 6.79 -1.25
CA ALA A 141 10.78 7.10 0.16
C ALA A 141 10.98 5.88 1.06
N ILE A 142 10.56 4.68 0.62
CA ILE A 142 10.81 3.43 1.33
C ILE A 142 12.32 3.16 1.42
N ALA A 143 13.06 3.31 0.31
CA ALA A 143 14.50 3.12 0.30
C ALA A 143 15.23 4.09 1.25
N ALA A 144 14.80 5.37 1.30
CA ALA A 144 15.33 6.34 2.25
C ALA A 144 15.02 5.93 3.72
N MET A 145 13.81 5.44 3.99
CA MET A 145 13.45 4.90 5.32
C MET A 145 14.25 3.66 5.71
N GLU A 146 14.59 2.78 4.76
CA GLU A 146 15.46 1.64 4.99
C GLU A 146 16.90 2.08 5.34
N ARG A 147 17.39 3.16 4.73
CA ARG A 147 18.69 3.77 5.11
C ARG A 147 18.66 4.34 6.52
N VAL A 148 17.58 5.02 6.92
CA VAL A 148 17.39 5.47 8.32
C VAL A 148 17.48 4.26 9.27
N ALA A 149 16.76 3.19 8.96
CA ALA A 149 16.75 1.98 9.79
C ALA A 149 18.12 1.28 9.86
N ALA A 150 18.99 1.47 8.87
CA ALA A 150 20.36 0.95 8.87
C ALA A 150 21.35 1.83 9.65
N MET A 151 20.99 3.08 9.96
CA MET A 151 21.81 4.02 10.72
C MET A 151 21.53 3.98 12.24
N ILE A 152 20.45 3.29 12.66
CA ILE A 152 20.05 3.11 14.07
C ILE A 152 20.47 1.71 14.53
#